data_AF-A0A7C3HEF5-F1
#
_entry.id   AF-A0A7C3HEF5-F1
#
_cell.length_a   1.000
_cell.length_b   1.000
_cell.length_c   1.000
_cell.angle_alpha   90.00
_cell.angle_beta   90.00
_cell.angle_gamma   90.00
#
_symmetry.space_group_name_H-M   'P 1'
#
loop_
_entity.id
_entity.type
_entity.pdbx_description
1 polymer ?
#
loop_
_entity_poly.entity_id
_entity_poly.type
_entity_poly.pdbx_seq_one_letter_code
_entity_poly.pdbx_strand_id
1 'polypeptide(L)'
;MKNKIRQYYLWLRQLLADKRKNRFPSLDGWRGISILFVLAAHLFPLGPKQWQMNSAVAVTGMVIFFNLSGFLITTILLRDRNIPYFLLRRFLRIVPLAWLVIFVTFTTLHQTSSHVWLSHLFFYANFVHPMTLTAETSHYWSLCVEMQFYLLVTALVLVFKRYAFYLLPVFGIGATLFRVYDGVGVTIVTYYRMDEIFAGCILALLYAKKDNNLVKNIFSHLNPVVLLPFVLLSSHPLAGPWQYFRPYFAMMLLGSTLFNLEKKGYRWNKLLSSTNLQYIATISYALYIIHGGLRFSWLGSGGKLMRYLKRPLLLAVVFVLAHLSTFHYERHWLTWGKSMRKYFPKVE
;
A
#
# COMPACT_ATOMS: atom_id res chain seq x y z
N MET A 1 36.28 -6.41 3.22
CA MET A 1 34.85 -6.18 2.85
C MET A 1 33.88 -7.20 3.46
N LYS A 2 34.09 -8.52 3.34
CA LYS A 2 33.18 -9.57 3.88
C LYS A 2 32.88 -9.47 5.39
N ASN A 3 33.86 -9.08 6.23
CA ASN A 3 33.68 -8.96 7.69
C ASN A 3 32.78 -7.79 8.12
N LYS A 4 32.95 -6.59 7.53
CA LYS A 4 32.07 -5.43 7.78
C LYS A 4 30.62 -5.72 7.39
N ILE A 5 30.42 -6.47 6.30
CA ILE A 5 29.09 -6.88 5.81
C ILE A 5 28.43 -7.93 6.73
N ARG A 6 29.20 -8.88 7.25
CA ARG A 6 28.71 -9.87 8.23
C ARG A 6 28.35 -9.20 9.57
N GLN A 7 29.17 -8.27 10.05
CA GLN A 7 28.88 -7.49 11.26
C GLN A 7 27.64 -6.60 11.10
N TYR A 8 27.52 -5.91 9.96
CA TYR A 8 26.31 -5.13 9.64
C TYR A 8 25.04 -6.00 9.67
N TYR A 9 25.12 -7.24 9.17
CA TYR A 9 24.01 -8.17 9.16
C TYR A 9 23.63 -8.69 10.55
N LEU A 10 24.61 -9.08 11.36
CA LEU A 10 24.37 -9.55 12.73
C LEU A 10 23.78 -8.43 13.59
N TRP A 11 24.27 -7.21 13.40
CA TRP A 11 23.74 -6.00 14.02
C TRP A 11 22.27 -5.75 13.63
N LEU A 12 21.92 -5.85 12.35
CA LEU A 12 20.54 -5.65 11.88
C LEU A 12 19.56 -6.70 12.44
N ARG A 13 20.03 -7.96 12.61
CA ARG A 13 19.26 -9.06 13.20
C ARG A 13 18.98 -8.83 14.69
N GLN A 14 19.96 -8.31 15.43
CA GLN A 14 19.79 -7.96 16.85
C GLN A 14 18.82 -6.78 17.05
N LEU A 15 18.89 -5.76 16.18
CA LEU A 15 18.05 -4.56 16.28
C LEU A 15 16.56 -4.82 16.03
N LEU A 16 16.23 -5.88 15.27
CA LEU A 16 14.86 -6.30 14.95
C LEU A 16 14.31 -7.44 15.84
N ALA A 17 15.11 -7.89 16.82
CA ALA A 17 14.76 -9.02 17.67
C ALA A 17 13.80 -8.67 18.83
N ASP A 18 13.47 -7.40 19.06
CA ASP A 18 12.53 -7.01 20.11
C ASP A 18 11.10 -7.50 19.81
N LYS A 19 10.74 -8.64 20.41
CA LYS A 19 9.54 -9.41 20.10
C LYS A 19 8.23 -8.73 20.54
N ARG A 20 8.27 -7.66 21.36
CA ARG A 20 7.07 -7.12 22.02
C ARG A 20 6.43 -5.87 21.39
N LYS A 21 7.09 -5.17 20.45
CA LYS A 21 6.58 -3.93 19.80
C LYS A 21 6.12 -4.12 18.33
N ASN A 22 5.48 -5.25 17.99
CA ASN A 22 5.24 -5.66 16.58
C ASN A 22 4.02 -5.04 15.87
N ARG A 23 3.36 -4.05 16.45
CA ARG A 23 2.40 -3.22 15.73
C ARG A 23 2.81 -1.77 15.89
N PHE A 24 2.66 -1.02 14.80
CA PHE A 24 2.79 0.42 14.81
C PHE A 24 1.37 0.99 14.65
N PRO A 25 0.62 1.20 15.76
CA PRO A 25 -0.78 1.64 15.67
C PRO A 25 -0.95 2.90 14.84
N SER A 26 0.04 3.80 14.87
CA SER A 26 0.06 5.01 14.07
C SER A 26 0.22 4.76 12.56
N LEU A 27 0.95 3.71 12.15
CA LEU A 27 1.01 3.30 10.74
C LEU A 27 -0.29 2.61 10.30
N ASP A 28 -0.96 1.88 11.18
CA ASP A 28 -2.31 1.42 10.94
C ASP A 28 -3.24 2.63 10.77
N GLY A 29 -3.10 3.67 11.60
CA GLY A 29 -3.77 4.96 11.42
C GLY A 29 -3.60 5.57 10.03
N TRP A 30 -2.36 5.63 9.53
CA TRP A 30 -2.08 6.09 8.17
C TRP A 30 -2.68 5.20 7.09
N ARG A 31 -2.74 3.88 7.30
CA ARG A 31 -3.46 2.96 6.40
C ARG A 31 -4.95 3.28 6.38
N GLY A 32 -5.55 3.57 7.54
CA GLY A 32 -6.93 4.01 7.68
C GLY A 32 -7.20 5.32 6.93
N ILE A 33 -6.33 6.33 7.08
CA ILE A 33 -6.44 7.59 6.33
C ILE A 33 -6.29 7.37 4.83
N SER A 34 -5.33 6.54 4.42
CA SER A 34 -5.08 6.22 3.01
C SER A 34 -6.31 5.64 2.31
N ILE A 35 -7.00 4.66 2.93
CA ILE A 35 -8.24 4.11 2.34
C ILE A 35 -9.37 5.15 2.34
N LEU A 36 -9.46 6.01 3.36
CA LEU A 36 -10.46 7.09 3.37
C LEU A 36 -10.23 8.09 2.23
N PHE A 37 -8.99 8.41 1.88
CA PHE A 37 -8.68 9.23 0.71
C PHE A 37 -9.13 8.57 -0.59
N VAL A 38 -8.87 7.27 -0.77
CA VAL A 38 -9.33 6.54 -1.97
C VAL A 38 -10.86 6.55 -2.05
N LEU A 39 -11.56 6.23 -0.96
CA LEU A 39 -13.02 6.24 -0.92
C LEU A 39 -13.58 7.66 -1.18
N ALA A 40 -12.99 8.68 -0.56
CA ALA A 40 -13.38 10.07 -0.76
C ALA A 40 -13.29 10.45 -2.24
N ALA A 41 -12.15 10.16 -2.87
CA ALA A 41 -11.89 10.47 -4.27
C ALA A 41 -12.76 9.69 -5.26
N HIS A 42 -13.20 8.47 -4.92
CA HIS A 42 -14.03 7.66 -5.81
C HIS A 42 -15.53 7.89 -5.62
N LEU A 43 -15.97 8.28 -4.42
CA LEU A 43 -17.39 8.37 -4.08
C LEU A 43 -17.94 9.79 -4.06
N PHE A 44 -17.10 10.80 -3.81
CA PHE A 44 -17.52 12.19 -3.63
C PHE A 44 -16.82 13.16 -4.59
N PRO A 45 -17.48 14.23 -5.05
CA PRO A 45 -16.82 15.29 -5.77
C PRO A 45 -16.05 16.15 -4.75
N LEU A 46 -14.73 16.12 -4.81
CA LEU A 46 -13.87 16.88 -3.87
C LEU A 46 -13.64 18.33 -4.35
N GLY A 47 -14.43 18.78 -5.32
CA GLY A 47 -14.39 20.10 -5.91
C GLY A 47 -14.87 20.08 -7.38
N PRO A 48 -14.89 21.24 -8.04
CA PRO A 48 -15.05 21.35 -9.49
C PRO A 48 -14.06 20.45 -10.25
N LYS A 49 -14.52 19.86 -11.37
CA LYS A 49 -13.71 18.91 -12.16
C LYS A 49 -12.37 19.52 -12.61
N GLN A 50 -12.36 20.81 -12.95
CA GLN A 50 -11.14 21.53 -13.35
C GLN A 50 -10.08 21.60 -12.26
N TRP A 51 -10.45 21.48 -10.98
CA TRP A 51 -9.49 21.47 -9.87
C TRP A 51 -8.76 20.13 -9.73
N GLN A 52 -9.26 19.05 -10.34
CA GLN A 52 -8.63 17.72 -10.30
C GLN A 52 -8.34 17.16 -8.89
N MET A 53 -9.04 17.64 -7.84
CA MET A 53 -8.84 17.25 -6.45
C MET A 53 -9.06 15.76 -6.20
N ASN A 54 -10.03 15.14 -6.87
CA ASN A 54 -10.26 13.70 -6.78
C ASN A 54 -9.01 12.89 -7.18
N SER A 55 -8.31 13.30 -8.24
CA SER A 55 -7.08 12.64 -8.67
C SER A 55 -5.97 12.82 -7.62
N ALA A 56 -5.76 14.05 -7.16
CA ALA A 56 -4.75 14.36 -6.16
C ALA A 56 -4.95 13.59 -4.85
N VAL A 57 -6.19 13.48 -4.37
CA VAL A 57 -6.54 12.78 -3.14
C VAL A 57 -6.43 11.26 -3.32
N ALA A 58 -6.88 10.71 -4.45
CA ALA A 58 -6.69 9.29 -4.76
C ALA A 58 -5.20 8.92 -4.79
N VAL A 59 -4.38 9.71 -5.50
CA VAL A 59 -2.94 9.48 -5.63
C VAL A 59 -2.24 9.63 -4.27
N THR A 60 -2.64 10.60 -3.44
CA THR A 60 -2.15 10.75 -2.06
C THR A 60 -2.44 9.49 -1.22
N GLY A 61 -3.68 8.98 -1.29
CA GLY A 61 -4.05 7.74 -0.62
C GLY A 61 -3.18 6.57 -1.07
N MET A 62 -2.98 6.43 -2.39
CA MET A 62 -2.20 5.34 -2.97
C MET A 62 -0.72 5.38 -2.61
N VAL A 63 -0.07 6.55 -2.66
CA VAL A 63 1.36 6.63 -2.32
C VAL A 63 1.63 6.33 -0.85
N ILE A 64 0.73 6.75 0.06
CA ILE A 64 0.79 6.39 1.48
C ILE A 64 0.65 4.87 1.64
N PHE A 65 -0.32 4.26 0.96
CA PHE A 65 -0.52 2.81 0.99
C PHE A 65 0.73 2.06 0.50
N PHE A 66 1.29 2.44 -0.65
CA PHE A 66 2.45 1.78 -1.22
C PHE A 66 3.70 1.93 -0.36
N ASN A 67 3.96 3.11 0.20
CA ASN A 67 5.06 3.29 1.14
C ASN A 67 4.88 2.41 2.40
N LEU A 68 3.65 2.31 2.93
CA LEU A 68 3.36 1.41 4.06
C LEU A 68 3.59 -0.06 3.69
N SER A 69 3.15 -0.50 2.50
CA SER A 69 3.38 -1.87 2.02
C SER A 69 4.87 -2.16 1.89
N GLY A 70 5.65 -1.30 1.22
CA GLY A 70 7.09 -1.44 1.07
C GLY A 70 7.83 -1.49 2.41
N PHE A 71 7.43 -0.62 3.35
CA PHE A 71 7.97 -0.60 4.71
C PHE A 71 7.73 -1.94 5.41
N LEU A 72 6.47 -2.38 5.50
CA LEU A 72 6.10 -3.59 6.24
C LEU A 72 6.69 -4.87 5.64
N ILE A 73 6.72 -4.97 4.31
CA ILE A 73 7.29 -6.13 3.62
C ILE A 73 8.79 -6.21 3.85
N THR A 74 9.48 -5.08 3.72
CA THR A 74 10.92 -5.03 3.97
C THR A 74 11.23 -5.35 5.43
N THR A 75 10.51 -4.79 6.40
CA THR A 75 10.68 -5.13 7.83
C THR A 75 10.46 -6.62 8.10
N ILE A 76 9.47 -7.24 7.45
CA ILE A 76 9.21 -8.69 7.60
C ILE A 76 10.37 -9.50 7.01
N LEU A 77 10.81 -9.20 5.79
CA LEU A 77 11.88 -9.94 5.11
C LEU A 77 13.27 -9.72 5.75
N LEU A 78 13.48 -8.58 6.41
CA LEU A 78 14.68 -8.35 7.22
C LEU A 78 14.71 -9.24 8.46
N ARG A 79 13.54 -9.54 9.04
CA ARG A 79 13.42 -10.37 10.25
C ARG A 79 13.34 -11.86 9.95
N ASP A 80 12.64 -12.23 8.90
CA ASP A 80 12.37 -13.61 8.53
C ASP A 80 12.38 -13.77 7.01
N ARG A 81 13.36 -14.54 6.54
CA ARG A 81 13.61 -14.79 5.12
C ARG A 81 13.01 -16.10 4.64
N ASN A 82 12.07 -16.70 5.37
CA ASN A 82 11.32 -17.82 4.84
C ASN A 82 10.39 -17.33 3.72
N ILE A 83 10.92 -17.33 2.49
CA ILE A 83 10.27 -16.83 1.30
C ILE A 83 8.98 -17.59 0.97
N PRO A 84 8.95 -18.94 0.96
CA PRO A 84 7.71 -19.67 0.71
C PRO A 84 6.60 -19.31 1.70
N TYR A 85 6.92 -19.22 3.00
CA TYR A 85 5.96 -18.81 4.01
C TYR A 85 5.52 -17.35 3.82
N PHE A 86 6.46 -16.45 3.49
CA PHE A 86 6.13 -15.06 3.18
C PHE A 86 5.12 -14.98 2.03
N LEU A 87 5.40 -15.63 0.90
CA LEU A 87 4.51 -15.65 -0.27
C LEU A 87 3.14 -16.25 0.08
N LEU A 88 3.09 -17.38 0.78
CA LEU A 88 1.83 -18.00 1.21
C LEU A 88 0.98 -17.02 2.03
N ARG A 89 1.60 -16.34 3.01
CA ARG A 89 0.89 -15.37 3.88
C ARG A 89 0.37 -14.17 3.11
N ARG A 90 1.06 -13.76 2.04
CA ARG A 90 0.66 -12.65 1.18
C ARG A 90 -0.42 -13.05 0.18
N PHE A 91 -0.26 -14.21 -0.44
CA PHE A 91 -1.24 -14.81 -1.33
C PHE A 91 -2.59 -14.95 -0.61
N LEU A 92 -2.62 -15.57 0.57
CA LEU A 92 -3.85 -15.75 1.34
C LEU A 92 -4.48 -14.46 1.89
N ARG A 93 -3.71 -13.37 1.92
CA ARG A 93 -4.24 -12.06 2.32
C ARG A 93 -4.94 -11.35 1.16
N ILE A 94 -4.51 -11.57 -0.08
CA ILE A 94 -5.01 -10.85 -1.25
C ILE A 94 -5.97 -11.73 -2.06
N VAL A 95 -5.51 -12.92 -2.45
CA VAL A 95 -6.14 -13.69 -3.52
C VAL A 95 -7.58 -14.13 -3.21
N PRO A 96 -7.93 -14.67 -2.02
CA PRO A 96 -9.28 -15.17 -1.80
C PRO A 96 -10.37 -14.12 -2.01
N LEU A 97 -10.22 -12.94 -1.41
CA LEU A 97 -11.22 -11.88 -1.55
C LEU A 97 -11.15 -11.22 -2.93
N ALA A 98 -9.95 -11.00 -3.49
CA ALA A 98 -9.81 -10.44 -4.83
C ALA A 98 -10.54 -11.30 -5.86
N TRP A 99 -10.32 -12.62 -5.85
CA TRP A 99 -10.96 -13.57 -6.75
C TRP A 99 -12.46 -13.66 -6.54
N LEU A 100 -12.94 -13.66 -5.28
CA LEU A 100 -14.37 -13.63 -4.99
C LEU A 100 -15.05 -12.39 -5.61
N VAL A 101 -14.46 -11.22 -5.43
CA VAL A 101 -15.05 -9.96 -5.94
C VAL A 101 -14.90 -9.84 -7.45
N ILE A 102 -13.81 -10.32 -8.05
CA ILE A 102 -13.68 -10.45 -9.52
C ILE A 102 -14.80 -11.33 -10.05
N PHE A 103 -15.01 -12.51 -9.44
CA PHE A 103 -16.03 -13.45 -9.86
C PHE A 103 -17.42 -12.83 -9.83
N VAL A 104 -17.81 -12.21 -8.72
CA VAL A 104 -19.09 -11.51 -8.60
C VAL A 104 -19.20 -10.38 -9.62
N THR A 105 -18.17 -9.55 -9.78
CA THR A 105 -18.19 -8.40 -10.70
C THR A 105 -18.37 -8.85 -12.15
N PHE A 106 -17.61 -9.83 -12.62
CA PHE A 106 -17.63 -10.25 -14.01
C PHE A 106 -18.80 -11.16 -14.39
N THR A 107 -19.46 -11.78 -13.41
CA THR A 107 -20.69 -12.55 -13.65
C THR A 107 -21.95 -11.70 -13.58
N THR A 108 -21.97 -10.66 -12.73
CA THR A 108 -23.20 -9.89 -12.45
C THR A 108 -23.22 -8.46 -12.97
N LEU A 109 -22.05 -7.80 -13.06
CA LEU A 109 -21.97 -6.38 -13.41
C LEU A 109 -21.34 -6.16 -14.80
N HIS A 110 -20.38 -6.99 -15.19
CA HIS A 110 -19.59 -6.77 -16.40
C HIS A 110 -19.14 -8.07 -17.06
N GLN A 111 -19.96 -8.62 -17.96
CA GLN A 111 -19.57 -9.80 -18.74
C GLN A 111 -18.42 -9.45 -19.69
N THR A 112 -17.38 -10.27 -19.71
CA THR A 112 -16.12 -9.96 -20.42
C THR A 112 -15.43 -11.21 -20.94
N SER A 113 -14.39 -11.02 -21.76
CA SER A 113 -13.66 -12.11 -22.41
C SER A 113 -12.75 -12.88 -21.44
N SER A 114 -12.43 -14.12 -21.78
CA SER A 114 -11.51 -14.97 -21.00
C SER A 114 -10.15 -14.32 -20.77
N HIS A 115 -9.65 -13.54 -21.73
CA HIS A 115 -8.40 -12.80 -21.60
C HIS A 115 -8.44 -11.77 -20.45
N VAL A 116 -9.57 -11.06 -20.27
CA VAL A 116 -9.76 -10.12 -19.16
C VAL A 116 -9.87 -10.85 -17.82
N TRP A 117 -10.53 -12.01 -17.78
CA TRP A 117 -10.53 -12.86 -16.59
C TRP A 117 -9.11 -13.26 -16.17
N LEU A 118 -8.32 -13.79 -17.12
CA LEU A 118 -6.95 -14.24 -16.85
C LEU A 118 -6.07 -13.09 -16.35
N SER A 119 -6.16 -11.91 -16.96
CA SER A 119 -5.35 -10.77 -16.54
C SER A 119 -5.63 -10.29 -15.12
N HIS A 120 -6.88 -10.43 -14.64
CA HIS A 120 -7.27 -10.10 -13.27
C HIS A 120 -6.90 -11.21 -12.29
N LEU A 121 -7.13 -12.48 -12.64
CA LEU A 121 -6.82 -13.62 -11.78
C LEU A 121 -5.32 -13.76 -11.51
N PHE A 122 -4.50 -13.45 -12.52
CA PHE A 122 -3.03 -13.50 -12.45
C PHE A 122 -2.38 -12.12 -12.22
N PHE A 123 -3.16 -11.07 -11.92
CA PHE A 123 -2.65 -9.77 -11.49
C PHE A 123 -1.68 -9.08 -12.48
N TYR A 124 -1.96 -9.18 -13.78
CA TYR A 124 -1.19 -8.51 -14.83
C TYR A 124 -2.02 -7.55 -15.70
N ALA A 125 -3.26 -7.25 -15.31
CA ALA A 125 -4.18 -6.39 -16.05
C ALA A 125 -3.66 -4.96 -16.33
N ASN A 126 -2.75 -4.43 -15.49
CA ASN A 126 -2.12 -3.12 -15.64
C ASN A 126 -0.80 -3.13 -16.45
N PHE A 127 -0.42 -4.29 -16.99
CA PHE A 127 0.83 -4.50 -17.73
C PHE A 127 0.61 -4.86 -19.21
N VAL A 128 -0.61 -5.29 -19.59
CA VAL A 128 -0.96 -5.58 -20.98
C VAL A 128 -1.24 -4.30 -21.75
N HIS A 129 -0.90 -4.28 -23.05
CA HIS A 129 -1.30 -3.23 -23.99
C HIS A 129 -2.23 -3.80 -25.08
N PRO A 130 -3.46 -3.29 -25.23
CA PRO A 130 -4.13 -2.33 -24.34
C PRO A 130 -4.41 -2.93 -22.95
N MET A 131 -4.48 -2.06 -21.93
CA MET A 131 -4.82 -2.49 -20.57
C MET A 131 -6.23 -3.08 -20.53
N THR A 132 -6.40 -4.11 -19.70
CA THR A 132 -7.65 -4.90 -19.63
C THR A 132 -8.53 -4.54 -18.42
N LEU A 133 -8.12 -3.54 -17.64
CA LEU A 133 -8.91 -3.04 -16.50
C LEU A 133 -10.23 -2.45 -17.00
N THR A 134 -11.34 -2.80 -16.35
CA THR A 134 -12.67 -2.28 -16.66
C THR A 134 -12.98 -1.07 -15.79
N ALA A 135 -14.14 -0.43 -15.98
CA ALA A 135 -14.52 0.70 -15.13
C ALA A 135 -14.71 0.27 -13.65
N GLU A 136 -15.33 -0.90 -13.46
CA GLU A 136 -15.67 -1.55 -12.20
C GLU A 136 -14.44 -2.05 -11.44
N THR A 137 -13.43 -2.52 -12.17
CA THR A 137 -12.17 -3.03 -11.63
C THR A 137 -11.01 -2.07 -11.81
N SER A 138 -11.26 -0.83 -12.22
CA SER A 138 -10.20 0.14 -12.55
C SER A 138 -9.17 0.29 -11.42
N HIS A 139 -9.58 0.22 -10.15
CA HIS A 139 -8.70 0.28 -8.98
C HIS A 139 -7.83 -0.96 -8.76
N TYR A 140 -8.06 -2.08 -9.44
CA TYR A 140 -7.27 -3.32 -9.30
C TYR A 140 -5.83 -3.20 -9.80
N TRP A 141 -5.48 -2.14 -10.54
CA TRP A 141 -4.10 -1.89 -10.94
C TRP A 141 -3.15 -1.90 -9.74
N SER A 142 -3.57 -1.40 -8.58
CA SER A 142 -2.70 -1.35 -7.40
C SER A 142 -2.43 -2.73 -6.80
N LEU A 143 -3.39 -3.66 -6.90
CA LEU A 143 -3.20 -5.05 -6.52
C LEU A 143 -2.21 -5.73 -7.47
N CYS A 144 -2.29 -5.40 -8.76
CA CYS A 144 -1.34 -5.88 -9.75
C CYS A 144 0.09 -5.41 -9.40
N VAL A 145 0.27 -4.10 -9.14
CA VAL A 145 1.54 -3.54 -8.69
C VAL A 145 2.04 -4.23 -7.42
N GLU A 146 1.17 -4.45 -6.44
CA GLU A 146 1.53 -5.08 -5.17
C GLU A 146 1.96 -6.55 -5.34
N MET A 147 1.20 -7.35 -6.09
CA MET A 147 1.56 -8.75 -6.38
C MET A 147 2.85 -8.87 -7.18
N GLN A 148 3.04 -8.01 -8.19
CA GLN A 148 4.27 -7.96 -8.98
C GLN A 148 5.46 -7.55 -8.12
N PHE A 149 5.30 -6.61 -7.20
CA PHE A 149 6.33 -6.26 -6.22
C PHE A 149 6.66 -7.45 -5.29
N TYR A 150 5.68 -8.24 -4.86
CA TYR A 150 5.93 -9.41 -4.01
C TYR A 150 6.78 -10.46 -4.72
N LEU A 151 6.50 -10.70 -6.00
CA LEU A 151 7.29 -11.60 -6.83
C LEU A 151 8.70 -11.04 -7.06
N LEU A 152 8.81 -9.74 -7.35
CA LEU A 152 10.11 -9.08 -7.54
C LEU A 152 10.98 -9.14 -6.30
N VAL A 153 10.49 -8.71 -5.14
CA VAL A 153 11.29 -8.70 -3.90
C VAL A 153 11.66 -10.12 -3.47
N THR A 154 10.78 -11.08 -3.72
CA THR A 154 11.05 -12.51 -3.50
C THR A 154 12.18 -12.99 -4.39
N ALA A 155 12.11 -12.74 -5.70
CA ALA A 155 13.17 -13.11 -6.65
C ALA A 155 14.50 -12.47 -6.25
N LEU A 156 14.50 -11.18 -5.88
CA LEU A 156 15.69 -10.49 -5.41
C LEU A 156 16.29 -11.15 -4.15
N VAL A 157 15.47 -11.46 -3.14
CA VAL A 157 15.95 -12.10 -1.90
C VAL A 157 16.39 -13.54 -2.13
N LEU A 158 15.79 -14.28 -3.06
CA LEU A 158 16.23 -15.64 -3.40
C LEU A 158 17.60 -15.63 -4.10
N VAL A 159 17.78 -14.77 -5.11
CA VAL A 159 18.99 -14.70 -5.94
C VAL A 159 20.14 -14.00 -5.18
N PHE A 160 19.87 -12.81 -4.67
CA PHE A 160 20.90 -11.95 -4.06
C PHE A 160 20.98 -12.11 -2.53
N LYS A 161 20.12 -12.93 -1.91
CA LYS A 161 20.09 -13.16 -0.46
C LYS A 161 20.01 -11.83 0.28
N ARG A 162 20.95 -11.60 1.21
CA ARG A 162 21.06 -10.34 1.96
C ARG A 162 21.41 -9.12 1.09
N TYR A 163 21.98 -9.32 -0.10
CA TYR A 163 22.38 -8.21 -0.96
C TYR A 163 21.19 -7.56 -1.66
N ALA A 164 20.05 -8.26 -1.75
CA ALA A 164 18.79 -7.74 -2.27
C ALA A 164 18.40 -6.40 -1.63
N PHE A 165 18.63 -6.24 -0.33
CA PHE A 165 18.27 -5.04 0.41
C PHE A 165 19.09 -3.81 0.00
N TYR A 166 20.30 -3.97 -0.53
CA TYR A 166 21.08 -2.86 -1.09
C TYR A 166 20.58 -2.44 -2.47
N LEU A 167 19.87 -3.33 -3.18
CA LEU A 167 19.29 -3.02 -4.49
C LEU A 167 17.97 -2.26 -4.37
N LEU A 168 17.23 -2.37 -3.26
CA LEU A 168 15.93 -1.69 -3.11
C LEU A 168 16.01 -0.16 -3.28
N PRO A 169 16.97 0.56 -2.67
CA PRO A 169 17.14 1.99 -2.92
C PRO A 169 17.52 2.30 -4.37
N VAL A 170 18.36 1.46 -4.98
CA VAL A 170 18.80 1.62 -6.38
C VAL A 170 17.60 1.48 -7.32
N PHE A 171 16.75 0.47 -7.13
CA PHE A 171 15.52 0.32 -7.92
C PHE A 171 14.53 1.45 -7.68
N GLY A 172 14.38 1.94 -6.45
CA GLY A 172 13.49 3.07 -6.15
C GLY A 172 13.92 4.36 -6.86
N ILE A 173 15.20 4.71 -6.74
CA ILE A 173 15.77 5.89 -7.41
C ILE A 173 15.76 5.69 -8.93
N GLY A 174 16.14 4.51 -9.41
CA GLY A 174 16.12 4.16 -10.83
C GLY A 174 14.73 4.29 -11.45
N ALA A 175 13.68 3.81 -10.77
CA ALA A 175 12.29 3.98 -11.21
C ALA A 175 11.86 5.45 -11.23
N THR A 176 12.30 6.26 -10.25
CA THR A 176 12.05 7.72 -10.28
C THR A 176 12.74 8.38 -11.47
N LEU A 177 14.03 8.08 -11.68
CA LEU A 177 14.81 8.63 -12.81
C LEU A 177 14.22 8.23 -14.15
N PHE A 178 13.73 7.00 -14.27
CA PHE A 178 13.07 6.51 -15.47
C PHE A 178 11.77 7.29 -15.77
N ARG A 179 10.95 7.55 -14.74
CA ARG A 179 9.79 8.44 -14.89
C ARG A 179 10.16 9.86 -15.30
N VAL A 180 11.24 10.40 -14.74
CA VAL A 180 11.74 11.74 -15.09
C VAL A 180 12.17 11.79 -16.55
N TYR A 181 12.93 10.78 -16.99
CA TYR A 181 13.41 10.65 -18.36
C TYR A 181 12.24 10.60 -19.37
N ASP A 182 11.21 9.81 -19.07
CA ASP A 182 10.02 9.67 -19.94
C ASP A 182 8.95 10.75 -19.71
N GLY A 183 9.16 11.70 -18.80
CA GLY A 183 8.20 12.76 -18.49
C GLY A 183 6.89 12.27 -17.82
N VAL A 184 6.91 11.12 -17.13
CA VAL A 184 5.73 10.46 -16.58
C VAL A 184 5.46 10.87 -15.12
N GLY A 185 4.49 11.76 -14.93
CA GLY A 185 4.08 12.26 -13.61
C GLY A 185 3.30 11.24 -12.76
N VAL A 186 2.21 10.66 -13.28
CA VAL A 186 1.36 9.69 -12.59
C VAL A 186 0.84 8.68 -13.62
N THR A 187 1.02 7.38 -13.34
CA THR A 187 0.48 6.30 -14.18
C THR A 187 0.19 5.06 -13.35
N ILE A 188 -0.63 4.15 -13.86
CA ILE A 188 -0.97 2.88 -13.19
C ILE A 188 -0.05 1.73 -13.63
N VAL A 189 0.84 1.99 -14.59
CA VAL A 189 1.83 1.04 -15.10
C VAL A 189 2.92 0.79 -14.06
N THR A 190 3.20 -0.47 -13.79
CA THR A 190 3.99 -0.89 -12.62
C THR A 190 5.37 -0.28 -12.56
N TYR A 191 6.15 -0.35 -13.64
CA TYR A 191 7.56 0.09 -13.62
C TYR A 191 7.73 1.61 -13.39
N TYR A 192 6.73 2.41 -13.74
CA TYR A 192 6.65 3.84 -13.39
C TYR A 192 5.99 4.13 -12.03
N ARG A 193 5.50 3.10 -11.33
CA ARG A 193 4.80 3.27 -10.04
C ARG A 193 5.56 2.62 -8.87
N MET A 194 6.49 1.70 -9.13
CA MET A 194 7.20 0.97 -8.08
C MET A 194 8.05 1.85 -7.17
N ASP A 195 8.47 3.05 -7.62
CA ASP A 195 9.22 3.99 -6.78
C ASP A 195 8.47 4.35 -5.50
N GLU A 196 7.14 4.42 -5.54
CA GLU A 196 6.28 4.63 -4.37
C GLU A 196 6.38 3.47 -3.34
N ILE A 197 6.51 2.22 -3.79
CA ILE A 197 6.72 1.08 -2.87
C ILE A 197 8.16 1.05 -2.38
N PHE A 198 9.14 1.26 -3.28
CA PHE A 198 10.55 1.24 -2.92
C PHE A 198 10.93 2.36 -1.94
N ALA A 199 10.28 3.53 -1.99
CA ALA A 199 10.44 4.57 -0.97
C ALA A 199 10.07 4.04 0.43
N GLY A 200 9.01 3.24 0.54
CA GLY A 200 8.68 2.49 1.76
C GLY A 200 9.77 1.51 2.19
N CYS A 201 10.36 0.78 1.24
CA CYS A 201 11.49 -0.11 1.50
C CYS A 201 12.72 0.65 2.04
N ILE A 202 13.03 1.82 1.47
CA ILE A 202 14.10 2.71 1.94
C ILE A 202 13.80 3.13 3.39
N LEU A 203 12.56 3.53 3.70
CA LEU A 203 12.17 3.87 5.07
C LEU A 203 12.40 2.71 6.05
N ALA A 204 12.09 1.48 5.66
CA ALA A 204 12.33 0.32 6.52
C ALA A 204 13.82 0.10 6.80
N LEU A 205 14.68 0.32 5.80
CA LEU A 205 16.13 0.24 5.95
C LEU A 205 16.68 1.37 6.83
N LEU A 206 16.13 2.58 6.71
CA LEU A 206 16.46 3.72 7.57
C LEU A 206 16.01 3.49 9.02
N TYR A 207 14.80 2.95 9.20
CA TYR A 207 14.25 2.63 10.52
C TYR A 207 15.00 1.47 11.20
N ALA A 208 15.55 0.52 10.42
CA ALA A 208 16.49 -0.47 10.94
C ALA A 208 17.79 0.16 11.49
N LYS A 209 18.06 1.43 11.18
CA LYS A 209 19.14 2.25 11.74
C LYS A 209 18.64 3.38 12.63
N LYS A 210 17.49 3.21 13.29
CA LYS A 210 16.84 4.29 14.06
C LYS A 210 17.70 4.92 15.17
N ASP A 211 18.69 4.18 15.68
CA ASP A 211 19.62 4.67 16.72
C ASP A 211 20.79 5.48 16.14
N ASN A 212 20.91 5.56 14.82
CA ASN A 212 21.87 6.45 14.16
C ASN A 212 21.43 7.91 14.34
N ASN A 213 22.32 8.72 14.94
CA ASN A 213 22.05 10.13 15.26
C ASN A 213 21.65 10.96 14.03
N LEU A 214 22.22 10.74 12.84
CA LEU A 214 21.88 11.51 11.65
C LEU A 214 20.44 11.25 11.21
N VAL A 215 20.07 9.97 11.07
CA VAL A 215 18.71 9.57 10.64
C VAL A 215 17.68 10.02 11.66
N LYS A 216 17.96 9.77 12.95
CA LYS A 216 17.11 10.21 14.05
C LYS A 216 16.94 11.72 14.06
N ASN A 217 18.01 12.50 13.89
CA ASN A 217 17.94 13.96 13.85
C ASN A 217 17.08 14.44 12.67
N ILE A 218 17.26 13.90 11.46
CA ILE A 218 16.45 14.31 10.30
C ILE A 218 14.96 14.08 10.58
N PHE A 219 14.55 12.85 10.94
CA PHE A 219 13.13 12.56 11.08
C PHE A 219 12.48 13.11 12.36
N SER A 220 13.24 13.34 13.44
CA SER A 220 12.70 13.87 14.71
C SER A 220 12.34 15.36 14.67
N HIS A 221 12.83 16.10 13.66
CA HIS A 221 12.50 17.51 13.42
C HIS A 221 11.35 17.70 12.42
N LEU A 222 11.05 16.68 11.62
CA LEU A 222 9.93 16.73 10.68
C LEU A 222 8.60 16.61 11.42
N ASN A 223 7.54 17.25 10.89
CA ASN A 223 6.18 17.17 11.41
C ASN A 223 5.24 16.58 10.34
N PRO A 224 4.51 15.49 10.63
CA PRO A 224 3.65 14.84 9.65
C PRO A 224 2.52 15.75 9.13
N VAL A 225 2.02 16.69 9.94
CA VAL A 225 0.97 17.61 9.49
C VAL A 225 1.50 18.64 8.50
N VAL A 226 2.74 19.06 8.67
CA VAL A 226 3.41 19.95 7.71
C VAL A 226 3.72 19.20 6.41
N LEU A 227 4.08 17.92 6.49
CA LEU A 227 4.41 17.10 5.32
C LEU A 227 3.20 16.67 4.50
N LEU A 228 2.02 16.52 5.10
CA LEU A 228 0.82 16.07 4.40
C LEU A 228 0.43 17.00 3.21
N PRO A 229 0.44 18.34 3.34
CA PRO A 229 0.30 19.25 2.20
C PRO A 229 1.31 19.00 1.08
N PHE A 230 2.58 18.72 1.37
CA PHE A 230 3.58 18.42 0.32
C PHE A 230 3.26 17.11 -0.41
N VAL A 231 2.77 16.09 0.29
CA VAL A 231 2.29 14.85 -0.34
C VAL A 231 1.07 15.13 -1.22
N LEU A 232 0.14 15.97 -0.76
CA LEU A 232 -1.05 16.33 -1.53
C LEU A 232 -0.70 17.15 -2.78
N LEU A 233 0.16 18.16 -2.63
CA LEU A 233 0.64 19.00 -3.72
C LEU A 233 1.40 18.18 -4.76
N SER A 234 2.33 17.31 -4.35
CA SER A 234 3.06 16.42 -5.27
C SER A 234 2.20 15.30 -5.87
N SER A 235 1.02 15.02 -5.29
CA SER A 235 0.01 14.13 -5.89
C SER A 235 -0.89 14.82 -6.91
N HIS A 236 -0.86 16.15 -6.97
CA HIS A 236 -1.71 16.89 -7.87
C HIS A 236 -1.25 16.74 -9.34
N PRO A 237 -2.15 16.49 -10.30
CA PRO A 237 -1.75 16.30 -11.70
C PRO A 237 -1.04 17.51 -12.33
N LEU A 238 -1.36 18.72 -11.86
CA LEU A 238 -0.73 19.97 -12.31
C LEU A 238 0.54 20.33 -11.54
N ALA A 239 1.06 19.44 -10.68
CA ALA A 239 2.24 19.75 -9.87
C ALA A 239 3.56 19.73 -10.65
N GLY A 240 3.53 19.35 -11.93
CA GLY A 240 4.71 19.33 -12.79
C GLY A 240 5.81 18.45 -12.18
N PRO A 241 7.07 18.93 -12.09
CA PRO A 241 8.20 18.18 -11.54
C PRO A 241 8.04 17.71 -10.08
N TRP A 242 7.16 18.35 -9.29
CA TRP A 242 6.91 17.94 -7.91
C TRP A 242 6.36 16.51 -7.81
N GLN A 243 5.74 15.99 -8.88
CA GLN A 243 5.22 14.62 -8.95
C GLN A 243 6.30 13.54 -8.79
N TYR A 244 7.56 13.83 -9.15
CA TYR A 244 8.68 12.91 -8.99
C TYR A 244 9.14 12.79 -7.52
N PHE A 245 8.85 13.80 -6.69
CA PHE A 245 9.22 13.81 -5.27
C PHE A 245 8.15 13.19 -4.37
N ARG A 246 6.94 12.94 -4.91
CA ARG A 246 5.81 12.35 -4.18
C ARG A 246 6.15 11.09 -3.37
N PRO A 247 6.86 10.06 -3.92
CA PRO A 247 7.25 8.89 -3.14
C PRO A 247 8.01 9.25 -1.87
N TYR A 248 8.91 10.23 -1.96
CA TYR A 248 9.83 10.61 -0.89
C TYR A 248 9.18 11.54 0.13
N PHE A 249 8.25 12.42 -0.27
CA PHE A 249 7.44 13.16 0.69
C PHE A 249 6.56 12.23 1.52
N ALA A 250 5.97 11.20 0.92
CA ALA A 250 5.21 10.19 1.65
C ALA A 250 6.11 9.34 2.58
N MET A 251 7.32 9.00 2.13
CA MET A 251 8.34 8.36 2.96
C MET A 251 8.70 9.23 4.18
N MET A 252 8.91 10.53 3.97
CA MET A 252 9.18 11.51 5.03
C MET A 252 7.99 11.63 6.00
N LEU A 253 6.76 11.66 5.48
CA LEU A 253 5.53 11.72 6.27
C LEU A 253 5.45 10.53 7.24
N LEU A 254 5.62 9.31 6.72
CA LEU A 254 5.56 8.09 7.54
C LEU A 254 6.76 7.97 8.49
N GLY A 255 7.96 8.32 8.03
CA GLY A 255 9.16 8.34 8.86
C GLY A 255 9.06 9.35 10.01
N SER A 256 8.56 10.56 9.76
CA SER A 256 8.35 11.56 10.82
C SER A 256 7.40 11.02 11.90
N THR A 257 6.41 10.21 11.52
CA THR A 257 5.52 9.54 12.48
C THR A 257 6.26 8.47 13.29
N LEU A 258 7.04 7.61 12.64
CA LEU A 258 7.76 6.51 13.28
C LEU A 258 8.86 6.96 14.25
N PHE A 259 9.58 8.03 13.92
CA PHE A 259 10.70 8.51 14.72
C PHE A 259 10.29 9.44 15.87
N ASN A 260 9.02 9.86 15.91
CA ASN A 260 8.48 10.74 16.96
C ASN A 260 7.40 10.07 17.83
N LEU A 261 7.25 8.74 17.80
CA LEU A 261 6.19 8.03 18.54
C LEU A 261 6.19 8.32 20.05
N GLU A 262 7.37 8.44 20.64
CA GLU A 262 7.58 8.60 22.09
C GLU A 262 7.75 10.09 22.50
N LYS A 263 7.70 11.04 21.55
CA LYS A 263 7.91 12.47 21.82
C LYS A 263 6.69 13.07 22.52
N LYS A 264 6.87 13.59 23.75
CA LYS A 264 5.82 14.33 24.47
C LYS A 264 5.35 15.53 23.60
N GLY A 265 4.03 15.69 23.45
CA GLY A 265 3.42 16.76 22.63
C GLY A 265 3.04 16.37 21.20
N TYR A 266 3.40 15.16 20.72
CA TYR A 266 2.97 14.65 19.41
C TYR A 266 1.50 14.17 19.43
N ARG A 267 0.56 15.13 19.51
CA ARG A 267 -0.89 14.87 19.65
C ARG A 267 -1.46 14.01 18.51
N TRP A 268 -0.86 14.07 17.32
CA TRP A 268 -1.26 13.28 16.15
C TRP A 268 -1.06 11.78 16.34
N ASN A 269 -0.12 11.35 17.20
CA ASN A 269 0.05 9.93 17.49
C ASN A 269 -1.21 9.36 18.18
N LYS A 270 -1.84 10.14 19.08
CA LYS A 270 -3.10 9.76 19.73
C LYS A 270 -4.25 9.64 18.72
N LEU A 271 -4.32 10.56 17.75
CA LEU A 271 -5.32 10.49 16.69
C LEU A 271 -5.10 9.27 15.78
N LEU A 272 -3.87 9.08 15.28
CA LEU A 272 -3.50 7.97 14.40
C LEU A 272 -3.64 6.61 15.08
N SER A 273 -3.45 6.54 16.40
CA SER A 273 -3.66 5.33 17.19
C SER A 273 -5.09 5.20 17.75
N SER A 274 -6.05 6.02 17.30
CA SER A 274 -7.44 5.89 17.72
C SER A 274 -8.05 4.55 17.30
N THR A 275 -8.97 4.03 18.10
CA THR A 275 -9.69 2.76 17.84
C THR A 275 -10.43 2.79 16.51
N ASN A 276 -11.02 3.94 16.15
CA ASN A 276 -11.75 4.12 14.89
C ASN A 276 -10.82 3.96 13.67
N LEU A 277 -9.66 4.62 13.66
CA LEU A 277 -8.72 4.48 12.55
C LEU A 277 -8.10 3.08 12.50
N GLN A 278 -7.81 2.46 13.65
CA GLN A 278 -7.35 1.07 13.68
C GLN A 278 -8.39 0.09 13.11
N TYR A 279 -9.67 0.31 13.41
CA TYR A 279 -10.76 -0.47 12.83
C TYR A 279 -10.83 -0.30 11.31
N ILE A 280 -10.84 0.95 10.83
CA ILE A 280 -10.85 1.26 9.38
C ILE A 280 -9.63 0.63 8.69
N ALA A 281 -8.45 0.72 9.31
CA ALA A 281 -7.22 0.10 8.81
C ALA A 281 -7.27 -1.43 8.78
N THR A 282 -8.05 -2.04 9.68
CA THR A 282 -8.25 -3.50 9.75
C THR A 282 -9.08 -3.97 8.56
N ILE A 283 -10.17 -3.26 8.25
CA ILE A 283 -11.08 -3.60 7.14
C ILE A 283 -10.66 -2.96 5.80
N SER A 284 -9.54 -2.23 5.76
CA SER A 284 -9.17 -1.36 4.63
C SER A 284 -9.02 -2.10 3.30
N TYR A 285 -8.56 -3.35 3.35
CA TYR A 285 -8.39 -4.16 2.15
C TYR A 285 -9.74 -4.53 1.53
N ALA A 286 -10.71 -4.97 2.33
CA ALA A 286 -12.05 -5.25 1.85
C ALA A 286 -12.78 -3.98 1.40
N LEU A 287 -12.63 -2.86 2.12
CA LEU A 287 -13.11 -1.55 1.66
C LEU A 287 -12.57 -1.21 0.26
N TYR A 288 -11.26 -1.42 0.04
CA TYR A 288 -10.61 -1.15 -1.24
C TYR A 288 -11.14 -2.04 -2.36
N ILE A 289 -11.35 -3.33 -2.11
CA ILE A 289 -11.76 -4.24 -3.17
C ILE A 289 -13.22 -4.06 -3.54
N ILE A 290 -14.10 -3.95 -2.54
CA ILE A 290 -15.56 -4.01 -2.72
C ILE A 290 -16.13 -2.69 -3.27
N HIS A 291 -15.54 -1.54 -2.94
CA HIS A 291 -16.14 -0.24 -3.30
C HIS A 291 -16.25 0.01 -4.81
N GLY A 292 -15.34 -0.57 -5.62
CA GLY A 292 -15.33 -0.41 -7.07
C GLY A 292 -16.60 -0.96 -7.71
N GLY A 293 -16.86 -2.26 -7.55
CA GLY A 293 -18.07 -2.89 -8.09
C GLY A 293 -19.37 -2.23 -7.59
N LEU A 294 -19.45 -1.88 -6.30
CA LEU A 294 -20.64 -1.20 -5.74
C LEU A 294 -20.88 0.19 -6.31
N ARG A 295 -19.84 0.90 -6.76
CA ARG A 295 -19.97 2.19 -7.45
C ARG A 295 -20.60 2.05 -8.84
N PHE A 296 -20.63 0.85 -9.42
CA PHE A 296 -21.23 0.55 -10.72
C PHE A 296 -22.49 -0.34 -10.63
N SER A 297 -22.92 -0.71 -9.43
CA SER A 297 -24.21 -1.39 -9.21
C SER A 297 -25.39 -0.41 -9.21
N TRP A 298 -26.58 -0.87 -8.86
CA TRP A 298 -27.78 -0.03 -8.65
C TRP A 298 -27.54 1.15 -7.69
N LEU A 299 -26.64 0.99 -6.71
CA LEU A 299 -26.27 2.04 -5.76
C LEU A 299 -25.50 3.19 -6.44
N GLY A 300 -24.83 2.90 -7.55
CA GLY A 300 -24.07 3.85 -8.34
C GLY A 300 -24.77 4.36 -9.59
N SER A 301 -25.97 3.84 -9.91
CA SER A 301 -26.72 4.15 -11.12
C SER A 301 -27.74 5.29 -10.94
N GLY A 302 -28.19 5.86 -12.06
CA GLY A 302 -29.16 6.95 -12.11
C GLY A 302 -28.57 8.32 -12.45
N GLY A 303 -29.43 9.34 -12.49
CA GLY A 303 -29.01 10.73 -12.63
C GLY A 303 -28.12 11.22 -11.49
N LYS A 304 -27.42 12.35 -11.68
CA LYS A 304 -26.44 12.88 -10.73
C LYS A 304 -26.99 13.00 -9.30
N LEU A 305 -28.17 13.59 -9.12
CA LEU A 305 -28.80 13.76 -7.81
C LEU A 305 -29.10 12.41 -7.14
N MET A 306 -29.72 11.48 -7.87
CA MET A 306 -30.06 10.15 -7.35
C MET A 306 -28.82 9.37 -6.90
N ARG A 307 -27.72 9.43 -7.66
CA ARG A 307 -26.45 8.80 -7.26
C ARG A 307 -25.92 9.34 -5.94
N TYR A 308 -26.03 10.66 -5.72
CA TYR A 308 -25.59 11.29 -4.48
C TYR A 308 -26.50 11.00 -3.29
N LEU A 309 -27.82 10.95 -3.50
CA LEU A 309 -28.78 10.52 -2.48
C LEU A 309 -28.55 9.07 -2.04
N LYS A 310 -28.07 8.20 -2.94
CA LYS A 310 -27.71 6.80 -2.62
C LYS A 310 -26.35 6.63 -1.93
N ARG A 311 -25.50 7.68 -1.83
CA ARG A 311 -24.14 7.55 -1.26
C ARG A 311 -24.08 7.14 0.21
N PRO A 312 -24.93 7.66 1.11
CA PRO A 312 -24.95 7.19 2.50
C PRO A 312 -25.23 5.69 2.59
N LEU A 313 -26.20 5.20 1.81
CA LEU A 313 -26.51 3.77 1.73
C LEU A 313 -25.34 2.97 1.13
N LEU A 314 -24.74 3.46 0.03
CA LEU A 314 -23.56 2.83 -0.56
C LEU A 314 -22.41 2.71 0.43
N LEU A 315 -22.11 3.77 1.19
CA LEU A 315 -21.08 3.73 2.23
C LEU A 315 -21.42 2.72 3.32
N ALA A 316 -22.66 2.71 3.81
CA ALA A 316 -23.09 1.73 4.81
C ALA A 316 -22.91 0.29 4.30
N VAL A 317 -23.34 0.01 3.07
CA VAL A 317 -23.20 -1.31 2.44
C VAL A 317 -21.72 -1.68 2.25
N VAL A 318 -20.87 -0.77 1.77
CA VAL A 318 -19.42 -0.99 1.62
C VAL A 318 -18.78 -1.35 2.97
N PHE A 319 -19.10 -0.60 4.05
CA PHE A 319 -18.53 -0.84 5.37
C PHE A 319 -19.03 -2.14 6.00
N VAL A 320 -20.31 -2.47 5.85
CA VAL A 320 -20.89 -3.72 6.34
C VAL A 320 -20.27 -4.92 5.61
N LEU A 321 -20.21 -4.88 4.28
CA LEU A 321 -19.59 -5.97 3.51
C LEU A 321 -18.09 -6.10 3.80
N ALA A 322 -17.38 -4.99 3.96
CA ALA A 322 -15.98 -5.01 4.37
C ALA A 322 -15.79 -5.61 5.76
N HIS A 323 -16.64 -5.27 6.72
CA HIS A 323 -16.63 -5.86 8.05
C HIS A 323 -16.88 -7.38 7.99
N LEU A 324 -17.96 -7.80 7.33
CA LEU A 324 -18.32 -9.21 7.20
C LEU A 324 -17.19 -10.00 6.53
N SER A 325 -16.65 -9.48 5.42
CA SER A 325 -15.52 -10.07 4.72
C SER A 325 -14.32 -10.22 5.65
N THR A 326 -13.86 -9.15 6.28
CA THR A 326 -12.62 -9.18 7.08
C THR A 326 -12.72 -10.09 8.30
N PHE A 327 -13.85 -10.10 9.01
CA PHE A 327 -13.98 -10.87 10.25
C PHE A 327 -14.47 -12.31 10.07
N HIS A 328 -15.13 -12.64 8.95
CA HIS A 328 -15.69 -13.98 8.71
C HIS A 328 -15.02 -14.69 7.54
N TYR A 329 -14.88 -14.03 6.38
CA TYR A 329 -14.32 -14.65 5.18
C TYR A 329 -12.79 -14.64 5.18
N GLU A 330 -12.15 -13.47 5.24
CA GLU A 330 -10.69 -13.33 5.20
C GLU A 330 -10.03 -13.93 6.44
N ARG A 331 -10.66 -13.79 7.62
CA ARG A 331 -10.12 -14.31 8.88
C ARG A 331 -9.82 -15.81 8.82
N HIS A 332 -10.65 -16.58 8.12
CA HIS A 332 -10.44 -18.00 7.89
C HIS A 332 -9.09 -18.25 7.20
N TRP A 333 -8.89 -17.66 6.02
CA TRP A 333 -7.67 -17.79 5.22
C TRP A 333 -6.42 -17.28 5.94
N LEU A 334 -6.54 -16.16 6.65
CA LEU A 334 -5.43 -15.59 7.41
C LEU A 334 -5.01 -16.44 8.61
N THR A 335 -5.98 -17.10 9.26
CA THR A 335 -5.71 -18.01 10.39
C THR A 335 -5.10 -19.31 9.90
N TRP A 336 -5.62 -19.85 8.79
CA TRP A 336 -5.05 -21.01 8.11
C TRP A 336 -3.60 -20.75 7.67
N GLY A 337 -3.33 -19.61 7.03
CA GLY A 337 -1.95 -19.24 6.65
C GLY A 337 -1.01 -19.13 7.85
N LYS A 338 -1.48 -18.70 9.03
CA LYS A 338 -0.68 -18.70 10.27
C LYS A 338 -0.38 -20.11 10.77
N SER A 339 -1.36 -21.01 10.74
CA SER A 339 -1.17 -22.40 11.22
C SER A 339 -0.16 -23.16 10.36
N MET A 340 -0.03 -22.79 9.08
CA MET A 340 0.97 -23.35 8.17
C MET A 340 2.43 -23.07 8.56
N ARG A 341 2.69 -22.16 9.52
CA ARG A 341 4.06 -21.85 9.96
C ARG A 341 4.88 -23.08 10.38
N LYS A 342 4.22 -24.09 10.96
CA LYS A 342 4.88 -25.32 11.43
C LYS A 342 5.60 -26.10 10.30
N TYR A 343 5.19 -25.91 9.05
CA TYR A 343 5.80 -26.55 7.88
C TYR A 343 6.96 -25.75 7.26
N PHE A 344 7.25 -24.56 7.80
CA PHE A 344 8.26 -23.64 7.26
C PHE A 344 9.32 -23.35 8.34
N PRO A 345 10.35 -24.21 8.47
CA PRO A 345 11.40 -24.02 9.46
C PRO A 345 12.12 -22.68 9.26
N LYS A 346 12.68 -22.14 10.34
CA LYS A 346 13.44 -20.88 10.27
C LYS A 346 14.68 -21.11 9.41
N VAL A 347 14.88 -20.21 8.45
CA VAL A 347 16.14 -20.12 7.71
C VAL A 347 17.18 -19.54 8.65
N GLU A 348 18.29 -20.25 8.89
CA GLU A 348 19.33 -19.88 9.85
C GLU A 348 20.07 -18.56 9.53
#